data_AF-A0A9E3AGG8-F1
#
_entry.id   AF-A0A9E3AGG8-F1
#
_cell.length_a   1.000
_cell.length_b   1.000
_cell.length_c   1.000
_cell.angle_alpha   90.00
_cell.angle_beta   90.00
_cell.angle_gamma   90.00
#
_symmetry.space_group_name_H-M   'P 1'
#
loop_
_entity.id
_entity.type
_entity.pdbx_description
1 polymer ?
#
loop_
_entity_poly.entity_id
_entity_poly.type
_entity_poly.pdbx_seq_one_letter_code
_entity_poly.pdbx_strand_id
1 'polypeptide(L)' 'MEHDILSFGHDLVAARPRLRQSALRLTGRADDAGRLVQKTMAQAWRDRDAFEPGQDLDDWLCGLLRQSLTEPRSFAEA' A
#
# COMPACT_ATOMS: atom_id res chain seq x y z
N MET A 1 -17.21 12.96 -10.76
CA MET A 1 -16.62 13.53 -9.53
C MET A 1 -15.17 13.13 -9.56
N GLU A 2 -14.28 14.10 -9.75
CA GLU A 2 -12.84 13.91 -9.69
C GLU A 2 -12.52 13.41 -8.28
N HIS A 3 -12.04 12.17 -8.14
CA HIS A 3 -11.59 11.68 -6.85
C HIS A 3 -10.35 12.51 -6.50
N ASP A 4 -10.53 13.48 -5.59
CA ASP A 4 -9.50 14.44 -5.27
C ASP A 4 -8.25 13.69 -4.80
N ILE A 5 -7.12 13.93 -5.45
CA ILE A 5 -5.82 13.32 -5.14
C ILE A 5 -5.50 13.49 -3.65
N LEU A 6 -5.96 14.59 -3.07
CA LEU A 6 -5.85 14.90 -1.64
C LEU A 6 -6.63 13.91 -0.77
N SER A 7 -7.85 13.54 -1.17
CA SER A 7 -8.68 12.57 -0.45
C SER A 7 -8.04 11.18 -0.47
N PHE A 8 -7.55 10.73 -1.63
CA PHE A 8 -6.84 9.44 -1.72
C PHE A 8 -5.59 9.43 -0.83
N GLY A 9 -4.80 10.51 -0.85
CA GLY A 9 -3.63 10.63 0.02
C GLY A 9 -3.97 10.59 1.51
N HIS A 10 -5.06 11.25 1.90
CA HIS A 10 -5.55 11.21 3.27
C HIS A 10 -5.97 9.80 3.70
N ASP A 11 -6.74 9.10 2.86
CA ASP A 11 -7.20 7.74 3.13
C ASP A 11 -6.04 6.74 3.20
N LEU A 12 -5.05 6.89 2.31
CA LEU A 12 -3.84 6.08 2.31
C LEU A 12 -3.02 6.26 3.60
N VAL A 13 -2.89 7.49 4.10
CA VAL A 13 -2.22 7.78 5.39
C VAL A 13 -3.02 7.21 6.56
N ALA A 14 -4.36 7.33 6.53
CA ALA A 14 -5.25 6.78 7.55
C ALA A 14 -5.20 5.24 7.61
N ALA A 15 -4.98 4.56 6.47
CA ALA A 15 -4.85 3.11 6.39
C ALA A 15 -3.51 2.58 6.95
N ARG A 16 -2.48 3.44 7.10
CA ARG A 16 -1.11 3.03 7.47
C ARG A 16 -1.01 2.17 8.74
N PRO A 17 -1.71 2.45 9.86
CA PRO A 17 -1.63 1.60 11.05
C PRO A 17 -2.18 0.18 10.81
N ARG A 18 -3.29 0.06 10.07
CA ARG A 18 -3.89 -1.23 9.70
C ARG A 18 -2.97 -2.02 8.79
N LEU A 19 -2.41 -1.36 7.77
CA LEU A 19 -1.44 -1.95 6.86
C LEU A 19 -0.20 -2.47 7.60
N ARG A 20 0.28 -1.72 8.60
CA ARG A 20 1.40 -2.15 9.46
C ARG A 20 1.07 -3.38 10.28
N GLN A 21 -0.13 -3.49 10.83
CA GLN A 21 -0.55 -4.70 11.54
C GLN A 21 -0.60 -5.92 10.63
N SER A 22 -1.09 -5.78 9.40
CA SER A 22 -1.06 -6.85 8.39
C SER A 22 0.37 -7.21 7.98
N ALA A 23 1.24 -6.23 7.75
CA ALA A 23 2.65 -6.47 7.43
C ALA A 23 3.41 -7.16 8.56
N LEU A 24 3.12 -6.82 9.82
CA LEU A 24 3.67 -7.50 11.00
C LEU A 24 3.29 -8.98 11.03
N ARG A 25 2.02 -9.30 10.73
CA ARG A 25 1.55 -10.70 10.65
C ARG A 25 2.26 -11.49 9.55
N LEU A 26 2.61 -10.85 8.43
CA LEU A 26 3.29 -11.50 7.30
C LEU A 26 4.79 -11.66 7.50
N THR A 27 5.45 -10.68 8.13
CA THR A 27 6.93 -10.63 8.21
C THR A 27 7.49 -11.10 9.55
N GLY A 28 6.69 -11.07 10.62
CA GLY A 28 7.13 -11.43 11.98
C GLY A 28 8.16 -10.46 12.60
N ARG A 29 8.61 -9.42 11.88
CA ARG A 29 9.66 -8.49 12.30
C ARG A 29 9.25 -7.05 12.04
N ALA A 30 9.33 -6.20 13.07
CA ALA A 30 8.86 -4.82 12.99
C ALA A 30 9.57 -3.97 11.92
N ASP A 31 10.87 -4.20 11.72
CA ASP A 31 11.66 -3.49 10.70
C ASP A 31 11.26 -3.91 9.29
N ASP A 32 11.05 -5.21 9.07
CA ASP A 32 10.61 -5.76 7.78
C ASP A 32 9.17 -5.33 7.47
N ALA A 33 8.29 -5.33 8.47
CA ALA A 33 6.94 -4.80 8.34
C ALA A 33 6.95 -3.30 7.96
N GLY A 34 7.82 -2.51 8.59
CA GLY A 34 7.96 -1.09 8.25
C GLY A 34 8.42 -0.87 6.81
N ARG A 35 9.40 -1.65 6.35
CA ARG A 35 9.88 -1.60 4.95
C ARG A 35 8.79 -2.01 3.97
N LEU A 36 8.06 -3.08 4.28
CA LEU A 36 6.99 -3.58 3.41
C LEU A 36 5.85 -2.55 3.27
N VAL A 37 5.42 -1.95 4.38
CA VAL A 37 4.40 -0.87 4.39
C VAL A 37 4.82 0.29 3.51
N GLN A 38 6.07 0.75 3.62
CA GLN A 38 6.59 1.85 2.81
C GLN A 38 6.58 1.52 1.31
N LYS A 39 7.04 0.31 0.94
CA LYS A 39 7.00 -0.15 -0.46
C LYS A 39 5.56 -0.16 -1.00
N THR A 40 4.63 -0.70 -0.22
CA THR A 40 3.22 -0.79 -0.60
C THR A 40 2.56 0.57 -0.74
N MET A 41 2.81 1.52 0.17
CA MET A 41 2.28 2.88 0.03
C MET A 41 2.84 3.60 -1.20
N ALA A 42 4.13 3.42 -1.51
CA ALA A 42 4.74 3.98 -2.72
C ALA A 42 4.15 3.38 -4.00
N GLN A 43 3.89 2.06 -4.00
CA GLN A 43 3.20 1.40 -5.11
C GLN A 43 1.76 1.88 -5.24
N ALA A 44 1.00 1.94 -4.15
CA ALA A 44 -0.36 2.45 -4.12
C ALA A 44 -0.47 3.89 -4.65
N TRP A 45 0.51 4.74 -4.36
CA TRP A 45 0.53 6.11 -4.88
C TRP A 45 0.79 6.18 -6.39
N ARG A 46 1.66 5.31 -6.91
CA ARG A 46 1.94 5.19 -8.35
C ARG A 46 0.74 4.61 -9.11
N ASP A 47 0.12 3.58 -8.56
CA ASP A 47 -0.98 2.83 -9.18
C ASP A 47 -2.36 3.39 -8.79
N ARG A 48 -2.42 4.60 -8.19
CA ARG A 48 -3.68 5.20 -7.72
C ARG A 48 -4.72 5.36 -8.83
N ASP A 49 -4.27 5.55 -10.07
CA ASP A 49 -5.17 5.72 -11.22
C ASP A 49 -5.84 4.39 -11.62
N ALA A 50 -5.32 3.25 -11.13
CA ALA A 50 -5.93 1.93 -11.27
C ALA A 50 -6.87 1.57 -10.09
N PHE A 51 -7.02 2.47 -9.10
CA PHE A 51 -7.96 2.29 -8.00
C PHE A 51 -9.38 2.66 -8.47
N GLU A 52 -10.20 1.64 -8.68
CA GLU A 52 -11.58 1.80 -9.17
C GLU A 52 -12.50 2.44 -8.10
N PRO A 53 -13.35 3.42 -8.48
CA PRO A 53 -14.35 3.99 -7.59
C PRO A 53 -15.30 2.91 -7.03
N GLY A 54 -15.36 2.79 -5.70
CA GLY A 54 -16.20 1.81 -5.01
C GLY A 54 -15.48 0.51 -4.61
N GLN A 55 -14.22 0.35 -4.99
CA GLN A 55 -13.35 -0.68 -4.41
C GLN A 55 -12.97 -0.30 -2.97
N ASP A 56 -12.91 -1.28 -2.08
CA ASP A 56 -12.41 -1.06 -0.73
C ASP A 56 -10.88 -0.84 -0.74
N LEU A 57 -10.43 0.26 -0.12
CA LEU A 57 -9.03 0.64 -0.09
C LEU A 57 -8.19 -0.35 0.72
N ASP A 58 -8.71 -0.88 1.83
CA ASP A 58 -7.99 -1.81 2.69
C ASP A 58 -7.75 -3.14 1.95
N ASP A 59 -8.75 -3.66 1.23
CA ASP A 59 -8.64 -4.87 0.40
C ASP A 59 -7.62 -4.70 -0.73
N TRP A 60 -7.67 -3.56 -1.43
CA TRP A 60 -6.72 -3.26 -2.50
C TRP A 60 -5.28 -3.14 -1.97
N LEU A 61 -5.08 -2.41 -0.88
CA LEU A 61 -3.77 -2.31 -0.22
C LEU A 61 -3.26 -3.66 0.27
N CYS A 62 -4.13 -4.55 0.75
CA CYS A 62 -3.75 -5.93 1.11
C CYS A 62 -3.33 -6.75 -0.12
N GLY A 63 -3.95 -6.53 -1.28
CA GLY A 63 -3.49 -7.08 -2.55
C GLY A 63 -2.08 -6.63 -2.92
N LEU A 64 -1.85 -5.31 -2.88
CA LEU A 64 -0.53 -4.71 -3.15
C LEU A 64 0.54 -5.16 -2.13
N LEU A 65 0.17 -5.31 -0.86
CA LEU A 65 1.07 -5.79 0.21
C LEU A 65 1.61 -7.20 -0.09
N ARG A 66 0.75 -8.09 -0.60
CA ARG A 66 1.12 -9.47 -1.00
C ARG A 66 2.00 -9.49 -2.25
N GLN A 67 1.74 -8.62 -3.23
CA GLN A 67 2.63 -8.45 -4.39
C GLN A 67 4.00 -7.92 -3.94
N SER A 68 4.00 -6.86 -3.14
CA SER A 68 5.21 -6.22 -2.61
C SER A 68 6.11 -7.19 -1.81
N LEU A 69 5.52 -8.19 -1.14
CA LEU A 69 6.23 -9.24 -0.40
C LEU A 69 6.93 -10.25 -1.31
N THR A 70 6.30 -10.60 -2.44
CA THR A 70 6.79 -11.63 -3.37
C THR A 70 7.80 -11.08 -4.38
N GLU A 71 7.63 -9.82 -4.75
CA GLU A 71 8.54 -9.15 -5.67
C GLU A 71 9.95 -8.99 -5.07
N PRO A 72 11.00 -9.58 -5.67
CA PRO A 72 12.37 -9.23 -5.34
C PRO A 72 12.56 -7.74 -5.60
N ARG A 73 13.30 -7.08 -4.71
CA ARG A 73 13.54 -5.63 -4.60
C ARG A 73 13.91 -4.96 -5.94
N SER A 74 12.94 -4.74 -6.82
CA SER A 74 13.11 -4.00 -8.05
C SER A 74 12.90 -2.52 -7.73
N PHE A 75 14.01 -1.82 -7.48
CA PHE A 75 14.07 -0.38 -7.68
C PHE A 75 14.11 -0.15 -9.19
N ALA A 76 13.01 -0.42 -9.89
CA ALA A 76 12.90 -0.05 -11.30
C ALA A 76 12.60 1.45 -11.33
N GLU A 77 13.67 2.18 -11.65
CA GLU A 77 13.76 3.57 -12.07
C GLU A 77 12.62 3.99 -12.99
N ALA A 78 12.04 5.15 -12.71
CA ALA A 78 11.45 6.07 -13.68
C ALA A 78 11.44 7.48 -13.06
#